data_AF-A0A2S9XBB5-F1
#
_entry.id   AF-A0A2S9XBB5-F1
#
_cell.length_a   1.000
_cell.length_b   1.000
_cell.length_c   1.000
_cell.angle_alpha   90.00
_cell.angle_beta   90.00
_cell.angle_gamma   90.00
#
_symmetry.space_group_name_H-M   'P 1'
#
loop_
_entity.id
_entity.type
_entity.pdbx_description
1 polymer ?
#
loop_
_entity_poly.entity_id
_entity_poly.type
_entity_poly.pdbx_seq_one_letter_code
_entity_poly.pdbx_strand_id
1 'polypeptide(L)'
;MAVVLLAVTGLLSYQAWGNAKLTTETMALAKDHACDMDSSCIVLDSQPRVGKADIVRHRYEYKTTHGMMTVTCKRQLLLFGPWSCTPEEGRMISDPF
;
A
#
# COMPACT_ATOMS: atom_id res chain seq x y z
N MET A 1 14.45 31.29 -13.97
CA MET A 1 13.92 29.99 -14.43
C MET A 1 14.76 28.79 -13.93
N ALA A 2 16.09 28.79 -14.09
CA ALA A 2 16.93 27.64 -13.67
C ALA A 2 16.83 27.26 -12.18
N VAL A 3 16.84 28.25 -11.27
CA VAL A 3 16.73 28.01 -9.81
C VAL A 3 15.38 27.39 -9.45
N VAL A 4 14.29 27.84 -10.08
CA VAL A 4 12.94 27.31 -9.85
C VAL A 4 12.83 25.86 -10.35
N LEU A 5 13.40 25.58 -11.52
CA LEU A 5 13.46 24.22 -12.07
C LEU A 5 14.21 23.26 -11.13
N LEU A 6 15.38 23.67 -10.63
CA LEU A 6 16.16 22.87 -9.67
C LEU A 6 15.40 22.64 -8.35
N ALA A 7 14.71 23.65 -7.84
CA ALA A 7 13.90 23.51 -6.62
C ALA A 7 12.75 22.51 -6.82
N VAL A 8 12.05 22.59 -7.95
CA VAL A 8 10.93 21.69 -8.28
C VAL A 8 11.42 20.25 -8.48
N THR A 9 12.50 20.03 -9.22
CA THR A 9 13.02 18.66 -9.43
C THR A 9 13.58 18.06 -8.15
N GLY A 10 14.20 18.87 -7.28
CA GLY A 10 14.64 18.44 -5.95
C GLY A 10 13.46 17.98 -5.09
N LEU A 11 12.37 18.75 -5.05
CA LEU A 11 11.15 18.41 -4.33
C LEU A 11 10.53 17.09 -4.83
N LEU A 12 10.40 16.94 -6.15
CA LEU A 12 9.84 15.74 -6.77
C LEU A 12 10.69 14.50 -6.48
N SER A 13 12.01 14.64 -6.54
CA SER A 13 12.96 13.56 -6.23
C SER A 13 12.86 13.11 -4.77
N TYR A 14 12.78 14.07 -3.84
CA TYR A 14 12.62 13.78 -2.42
C TYR A 14 11.33 13.01 -2.13
N GLN A 15 10.22 13.46 -2.70
CA GLN A 15 8.92 12.79 -2.53
C GLN A 15 8.89 11.41 -3.16
N ALA A 16 9.45 11.25 -4.36
CA ALA A 16 9.56 9.95 -5.01
C ALA A 16 10.39 8.97 -4.15
N TRP A 17 11.52 9.42 -3.61
CA TRP A 17 12.36 8.59 -2.73
C TRP A 17 11.65 8.20 -1.43
N GLY A 18 10.90 9.12 -0.82
CA GLY A 18 10.09 8.82 0.37
C GLY A 18 8.97 7.82 0.06
N ASN A 19 8.26 8.01 -1.05
CA ASN A 19 7.18 7.13 -1.47
C ASN A 19 7.68 5.75 -1.91
N ALA A 20 8.92 5.59 -2.36
CA ALA A 20 9.48 4.28 -2.72
C ALA A 20 9.76 3.37 -1.50
N LYS A 21 9.47 3.83 -0.27
CA LYS A 21 9.67 3.06 0.96
C LYS A 21 8.34 2.62 1.54
N LEU A 22 8.31 1.40 2.06
CA LEU A 22 7.22 0.93 2.89
C LEU A 22 7.29 1.66 4.24
N THR A 23 6.16 2.19 4.70
CA THR A 23 6.07 2.86 6.00
C THR A 23 5.07 2.15 6.89
N THR A 24 5.26 2.25 8.21
CA THR A 24 4.34 1.66 9.18
C THR A 24 2.92 2.23 9.05
N GLU A 25 2.80 3.50 8.64
CA GLU A 25 1.53 4.16 8.35
C GLU A 25 0.78 3.48 7.20
N THR A 26 1.44 3.26 6.05
CA THR A 26 0.77 2.61 4.91
C THR A 26 0.51 1.13 5.15
N MET A 27 1.32 0.47 5.99
CA MET A 27 1.03 -0.88 6.46
C MET A 27 -0.26 -0.92 7.30
N ALA A 28 -0.37 -0.06 8.32
CA ALA A 28 -1.56 -0.01 9.18
C ALA A 28 -2.82 0.28 8.36
N LEU A 29 -2.75 1.28 7.47
CA LEU A 29 -3.84 1.61 6.57
C LEU A 29 -4.22 0.43 5.66
N ALA A 30 -3.23 -0.25 5.08
CA ALA A 30 -3.49 -1.43 4.26
C ALA A 30 -4.16 -2.57 5.04
N LYS A 31 -3.82 -2.73 6.33
CA LYS A 31 -4.44 -3.75 7.18
C LYS A 31 -5.92 -3.45 7.42
N ASP A 32 -6.26 -2.20 7.69
CA ASP A 32 -7.66 -1.79 7.94
C ASP A 32 -8.55 -2.09 6.71
N HIS A 33 -8.00 -1.91 5.51
CA HIS A 33 -8.70 -2.17 4.24
C HIS A 33 -8.66 -3.63 3.77
N ALA A 34 -7.95 -4.54 4.45
CA ALA A 34 -7.81 -5.92 3.99
C ALA A 34 -9.11 -6.72 4.06
N CYS A 35 -10.05 -6.32 4.91
CA CYS A 35 -11.30 -7.04 5.12
C CYS A 35 -12.54 -6.24 4.70
N ASP A 36 -12.37 -5.12 3.97
CA ASP A 36 -13.48 -4.26 3.51
C ASP A 36 -14.51 -4.98 2.62
N MET A 37 -14.09 -6.06 1.95
CA MET A 37 -14.97 -6.82 1.05
C MET A 37 -15.91 -7.79 1.79
N ASP A 38 -15.59 -8.19 3.02
CA ASP A 38 -16.38 -9.16 3.78
C ASP A 38 -16.26 -8.93 5.30
N SER A 39 -17.39 -8.64 5.95
CA SER A 39 -17.47 -8.43 7.40
C SER A 39 -17.05 -9.64 8.26
N SER A 40 -17.00 -10.85 7.71
CA SER A 40 -16.52 -12.06 8.39
C SER A 40 -15.00 -12.27 8.27
N CYS A 41 -14.32 -11.44 7.48
CA CYS A 41 -12.87 -11.47 7.32
C CYS A 41 -12.16 -10.90 8.56
N ILE A 42 -11.13 -11.59 9.04
CA ILE A 42 -10.24 -11.11 10.11
C ILE A 42 -8.79 -11.26 9.66
N VAL A 43 -7.99 -10.20 9.80
CA VAL A 43 -6.55 -10.25 9.57
C VAL A 43 -5.86 -10.95 10.75
N LEU A 44 -5.16 -12.05 10.48
CA LEU A 44 -4.56 -12.92 11.49
C LEU A 44 -3.20 -12.40 11.99
N ASP A 45 -2.44 -11.74 11.11
CA ASP A 45 -1.09 -11.25 11.41
C ASP A 45 -1.09 -9.73 11.66
N SER A 46 -0.22 -9.26 12.55
CA SER A 46 -0.05 -7.82 12.80
C SER A 46 0.71 -7.09 11.69
N GLN A 47 1.49 -7.82 10.89
CA GLN A 47 2.33 -7.29 9.81
C GLN A 47 2.05 -8.02 8.49
N PRO A 48 2.26 -7.36 7.34
CA PRO A 48 2.12 -8.01 6.04
C PRO A 48 3.23 -9.04 5.82
N ARG A 49 2.89 -10.16 5.17
CA ARG A 49 3.84 -11.20 4.76
C ARG A 49 4.77 -10.71 3.65
N VAL A 50 4.22 -9.91 2.75
CA VAL A 50 4.97 -9.31 1.64
C VAL A 50 4.58 -7.84 1.56
N GLY A 51 5.59 -6.98 1.48
CA GLY A 51 5.42 -5.56 1.14
C GLY A 51 6.26 -5.24 -0.10
N LYS A 52 5.66 -4.57 -1.08
CA LYS A 52 6.36 -3.98 -2.23
C LYS A 52 5.96 -2.52 -2.36
N ALA A 53 6.92 -1.62 -2.51
CA ALA A 53 6.68 -0.20 -2.66
C ALA A 53 7.27 0.32 -3.97
N ASP A 54 6.44 1.06 -4.70
CA ASP A 54 6.80 1.93 -5.81
C ASP A 54 6.54 3.39 -5.41
N ILE A 55 7.05 4.34 -6.20
CA ILE A 55 6.88 5.79 -5.96
C ILE A 55 5.42 6.27 -5.89
N VAL A 56 4.48 5.45 -6.38
CA VAL A 56 3.05 5.77 -6.51
C VAL A 56 2.13 4.71 -5.87
N ARG A 57 2.64 3.51 -5.59
CA ARG A 57 1.83 2.34 -5.20
C ARG A 57 2.58 1.48 -4.19
N HIS A 58 1.92 1.09 -3.11
CA HIS A 58 2.39 0.07 -2.18
C HIS A 58 1.45 -1.13 -2.25
N ARG A 59 1.99 -2.34 -2.36
CA ARG A 59 1.26 -3.59 -2.35
C ARG A 59 1.63 -4.37 -1.10
N TYR A 60 0.62 -4.83 -0.38
CA TYR A 60 0.73 -5.58 0.86
C TYR A 60 -0.04 -6.89 0.76
N GLU A 61 0.50 -7.95 1.36
CA GLU A 61 -0.18 -9.24 1.45
C GLU A 61 -0.38 -9.60 2.92
N TYR A 62 -1.65 -9.74 3.31
CA TYR A 62 -2.07 -10.09 4.67
C TYR A 62 -2.66 -11.48 4.71
N LYS A 63 -2.35 -12.22 5.76
CA LYS A 63 -3.03 -13.49 6.05
C LYS A 63 -4.34 -13.19 6.76
N THR A 64 -5.45 -13.66 6.20
CA THR A 64 -6.80 -13.50 6.76
C THR A 64 -7.44 -14.86 7.01
N THR A 65 -8.61 -14.87 7.66
CA THR A 65 -9.45 -16.07 7.82
C THR A 65 -9.88 -16.69 6.48
N HIS A 66 -9.95 -15.90 5.40
CA HIS A 66 -10.32 -16.34 4.05
C HIS A 66 -9.12 -16.64 3.15
N GLY A 67 -7.93 -16.74 3.75
CA GLY A 67 -6.67 -16.95 3.03
C GLY A 67 -5.86 -15.66 2.88
N MET A 68 -4.95 -15.65 1.92
CA MET A 68 -4.14 -14.47 1.65
C MET A 68 -4.98 -13.38 0.99
N MET A 69 -4.87 -12.13 1.45
CA MET A 69 -5.49 -10.96 0.84
C MET A 69 -4.40 -10.00 0.39
N THR A 70 -4.49 -9.53 -0.86
CA THR A 70 -3.65 -8.43 -1.33
C THR A 70 -4.38 -7.10 -1.14
N VAL A 71 -3.69 -6.12 -0.58
CA VAL A 71 -4.15 -4.72 -0.52
C VAL A 71 -3.17 -3.84 -1.26
N THR A 72 -3.69 -3.00 -2.14
CA THR A 72 -2.89 -2.03 -2.89
C THR A 72 -3.25 -0.61 -2.44
N CYS A 73 -2.27 0.10 -1.89
CA CYS A 73 -2.35 1.50 -1.53
C CYS A 73 -1.74 2.37 -2.63
N LYS A 74 -2.43 3.43 -3.05
CA LYS A 74 -1.93 4.36 -4.08
C LYS A 74 -1.97 5.80 -3.55
N ARG A 75 -1.02 6.62 -3.96
CA ARG A 75 -1.09 8.08 -3.73
C ARG A 75 -2.20 8.67 -4.61
N GLN A 76 -3.11 9.44 -4.02
CA GLN A 76 -4.19 10.08 -4.78
C GLN A 76 -3.67 11.11 -5.80
N LEU A 77 -2.56 11.79 -5.51
CA LEU A 77 -1.94 12.77 -6.41
C LEU A 77 -0.51 12.36 -6.80
N LEU A 78 -0.32 11.20 -7.43
CA LEU A 78 0.96 10.62 -7.92
C LEU A 78 2.13 10.60 -6.90
N LEU A 79 2.64 11.76 -6.51
CA LEU A 79 3.74 11.95 -5.54
C LEU A 79 3.29 12.65 -4.24
N PHE A 80 2.11 13.26 -4.22
CA PHE A 80 1.55 14.01 -3.11
C PHE A 80 0.15 13.50 -2.74
N GLY A 81 -0.43 14.01 -1.64
CA GLY A 81 -1.78 13.65 -1.19
C GLY A 81 -1.85 12.36 -0.37
N PRO A 82 -3.02 12.04 0.22
CA PRO A 82 -3.17 10.89 1.11
C PRO A 82 -3.04 9.57 0.34
N TRP A 83 -2.72 8.53 1.09
CA TRP A 83 -2.79 7.16 0.58
C TRP A 83 -4.24 6.70 0.57
N SER A 84 -4.63 6.01 -0.51
CA SER A 84 -5.91 5.32 -0.62
C SER A 84 -5.63 3.85 -0.85
N CYS A 85 -6.12 2.99 0.03
CA CYS A 85 -5.92 1.55 -0.07
C CYS A 85 -7.21 0.86 -0.52
N THR A 86 -7.05 -0.15 -1.37
CA THR A 86 -8.15 -0.98 -1.83
C THR A 86 -7.70 -2.44 -1.84
N PRO A 87 -8.51 -3.38 -1.33
CA PRO A 87 -8.23 -4.80 -1.51
C PRO A 87 -8.35 -5.19 -2.98
N GLU A 88 -7.54 -6.15 -3.43
CA GLU A 88 -7.63 -6.71 -4.78
C GLU A 88 -8.63 -7.88 -4.78
N GLU A 89 -9.68 -7.78 -5.60
CA GLU A 89 -10.57 -8.90 -5.89
C GLU A 89 -9.78 -9.99 -6.63
N GLY A 90 -9.71 -11.20 -6.08
CA GLY A 90 -9.25 -12.39 -6.82
C GLY A 90 -7.92 -13.01 -6.43
N ARG A 91 -7.36 -12.71 -5.25
CA ARG A 91 -6.21 -13.47 -4.71
C ARG A 91 -6.43 -14.09 -3.34
N MET A 92 -7.64 -14.59 -3.07
CA MET A 92 -7.84 -15.59 -2.02
C MET A 92 -7.13 -16.87 -2.46
N ILE A 93 -5.84 -17.01 -2.16
CA ILE A 93 -5.16 -18.30 -2.30
C ILE A 93 -5.67 -19.14 -1.13
N SER A 94 -6.80 -19.79 -1.35
CA SER A 94 -7.26 -20.92 -0.53
C SER A 94 -6.38 -22.11 -0.90
N ASP A 95 -5.19 -22.22 -0.30
CA ASP A 95 -4.48 -23.49 -0.35
C ASP A 95 -5.20 -24.46 0.61
N PRO A 96 -5.69 -25.62 0.12
CA PRO A 96 -6.29 -26.64 0.95
C PRO A 96 -5.15 -27.45 1.60
N PHE A 97 -5.05 -27.39 2.92
CA PHE A 97 -4.39 -28.43 3.71
C PHE A 97 -5.42 -29.10 4.60
#